data_AF-A0A401IIC9-F1
#
_entry.id   AF-A0A401IIC9-F1
#
_cell.length_a   1.000
_cell.length_b   1.000
_cell.length_c   1.000
_cell.angle_alpha   90.00
_cell.angle_beta   90.00
_cell.angle_gamma   90.00
#
_symmetry.space_group_name_H-M   'P 1'
#
loop_
_entity.id
_entity.type
_entity.pdbx_description
1 polymer ?
#
loop_
_entity_poly.entity_id
_entity_poly.type
_entity_poly.pdbx_seq_one_letter_code
_entity_poly.pdbx_strand_id
1 'polypeptide(L)'
;MDREIPNDKISGEKMKSLLENPLVQLRGDNYYREAIRYFQSPYGEIHQESLESGEFHKKLSRITFSILRSLSREEIAEVVWETLENWVKNRQQPIQITNLFTEIRPLMIVVMFKLLFKENISSKQLSIYSKAIENLHDTLKGTALRSHSIRRKMYEDIKEQVKSQHFCSFFQKKDLEELDNEILAKHIGGVFFHTGVVQILEFICHTLVPICQIQEIKNNLQEYVSKLNWYPQWEEIDTYNYLDYVCNESLRLFPLIGKTNRQVSETFTSEDISFEKNSVLYINFYKNHRLHWDNPEEFKPNRWDENSAEATAKQIRKDNFLPFGTAPRTCPAESFSRNIGKLFIIGILKYTDFKIPTKYIHTRRIPEGVPVVMSLNSCAEKIRSTTINKSRDVSASDLLISLENSLDAIDESASVELSIRKIVNQIFRDLQKGSFRLAVFYPLIRDVDIWFNFYLRKIQKK
;
A
#
# COMPACT_ATOMS: atom_id res chain seq x y z
N MET A 1 -23.80 17.58 -8.60
CA MET A 1 -23.09 17.44 -9.89
C MET A 1 -21.67 17.05 -9.57
N ASP A 2 -21.29 15.81 -9.88
CA ASP A 2 -19.90 15.37 -9.75
C ASP A 2 -19.13 15.91 -10.95
N ARG A 3 -18.18 16.82 -10.72
CA ARG A 3 -17.27 17.26 -11.79
C ARG A 3 -15.95 16.53 -11.59
N GLU A 4 -15.62 15.61 -12.50
CA GLU A 4 -14.21 15.22 -12.67
C GLU A 4 -13.53 16.46 -13.24
N ILE A 5 -12.58 17.01 -12.50
CA ILE A 5 -11.78 18.10 -13.03
C ILE A 5 -11.00 17.50 -14.21
N PRO A 6 -11.10 18.10 -15.42
CA PRO A 6 -10.28 17.65 -16.54
C PRO A 6 -8.82 17.90 -16.16
N ASN A 7 -8.15 16.84 -15.71
CA ASN A 7 -6.73 16.83 -15.33
C ASN A 7 -5.84 17.43 -16.45
N ASP A 8 -6.25 17.32 -17.71
CA ASP A 8 -5.59 17.86 -18.89
C ASP A 8 -5.76 19.38 -19.08
N LYS A 9 -6.76 19.99 -18.43
CA LYS A 9 -7.05 21.43 -18.51
C LYS A 9 -6.58 22.22 -17.29
N ILE A 10 -6.07 21.55 -16.25
CA ILE A 10 -5.52 22.18 -15.06
C ILE A 10 -4.06 21.72 -14.93
N SER A 11 -3.11 22.67 -14.96
CA SER A 11 -1.69 22.34 -14.75
C SER A 11 -1.47 21.69 -13.37
N GLY A 12 -0.41 20.91 -13.20
CA GLY A 12 -0.11 20.28 -11.91
C GLY A 12 0.10 21.29 -10.78
N GLU A 13 0.80 22.40 -11.06
CA GLU A 13 0.95 23.52 -10.12
C GLU A 13 -0.43 24.03 -9.66
N LYS A 14 -1.37 24.17 -10.60
CA LYS A 14 -2.72 24.61 -10.27
C LYS A 14 -3.54 23.56 -9.55
N MET A 15 -3.39 22.28 -9.88
CA MET A 15 -4.00 21.18 -9.14
C MET A 15 -3.57 21.21 -7.67
N LYS A 16 -2.27 21.46 -7.42
CA LYS A 16 -1.73 21.62 -6.08
C LYS A 16 -2.28 22.86 -5.37
N SER A 17 -2.30 24.02 -6.03
CA SER A 17 -2.89 25.25 -5.47
C SER A 17 -4.37 25.07 -5.13
N LEU A 18 -5.14 24.38 -5.99
CA LEU A 18 -6.54 24.06 -5.73
C LEU A 18 -6.69 23.13 -4.52
N LEU A 19 -5.80 22.15 -4.38
CA LEU A 19 -5.76 21.22 -3.25
C LEU A 19 -5.34 21.86 -1.93
N GLU A 20 -4.60 22.97 -1.98
CA GLU A 20 -4.18 23.77 -0.82
C GLU A 20 -5.23 24.84 -0.46
N ASN A 21 -6.18 25.13 -1.35
CA ASN A 21 -7.21 26.14 -1.15
C ASN A 21 -8.13 25.77 0.05
N PRO A 22 -8.29 26.64 1.06
CA PRO A 22 -9.17 26.39 2.21
C PRO A 22 -10.62 26.07 1.86
N LEU A 23 -11.13 26.58 0.74
CA LEU A 23 -12.49 26.34 0.26
C LEU A 23 -12.70 24.93 -0.32
N VAL A 24 -11.64 24.15 -0.44
CA VAL A 24 -11.62 22.81 -1.07
C VAL A 24 -11.13 21.75 -0.06
N GLN A 25 -11.30 21.98 1.25
CA GLN A 25 -10.77 21.08 2.29
C GLN A 25 -11.79 20.11 2.90
N LEU A 26 -13.07 20.30 2.59
CA LEU A 26 -14.13 19.45 3.13
C LEU A 26 -14.07 18.07 2.48
N ARG A 27 -14.42 17.04 3.24
CA ARG A 27 -14.70 15.71 2.69
C ARG A 27 -16.13 15.60 2.21
N GLY A 28 -17.04 16.33 2.86
CA GLY A 28 -18.46 16.32 2.62
C GLY A 28 -19.17 15.08 3.13
N ASP A 29 -20.49 15.10 3.11
CA ASP A 29 -21.30 13.88 3.27
C ASP A 29 -21.67 13.36 1.89
N ASN A 30 -20.80 12.53 1.32
CA ASN A 30 -20.96 11.99 -0.03
C ASN A 30 -20.58 10.51 -0.09
N TYR A 31 -20.90 9.89 -1.23
CA TYR A 31 -20.68 8.47 -1.43
C TYR A 31 -19.22 8.04 -1.25
N TYR A 32 -18.24 8.92 -1.52
CA TYR A 32 -16.83 8.57 -1.42
C TYR A 32 -16.42 8.43 0.05
N ARG A 33 -16.89 9.34 0.90
CA ARG A 33 -16.71 9.24 2.35
C ARG A 33 -17.41 8.01 2.92
N GLU A 34 -18.62 7.72 2.46
CA GLU A 34 -19.34 6.49 2.84
C GLU A 34 -18.60 5.22 2.39
N ALA A 35 -17.98 5.24 1.22
CA ALA A 35 -17.15 4.13 0.76
C ALA A 35 -15.94 3.91 1.67
N ILE A 36 -15.21 4.97 2.08
CA ILE A 36 -14.11 4.84 3.03
C ILE A 36 -14.61 4.25 4.36
N ARG A 37 -15.71 4.80 4.90
CA ARG A 37 -16.33 4.30 6.14
C ARG A 37 -16.68 2.81 6.02
N TYR A 38 -17.29 2.41 4.91
CA TYR A 38 -17.61 1.02 4.62
C TYR A 38 -16.34 0.17 4.56
N PHE A 39 -15.39 0.48 3.67
CA PHE A 39 -14.22 -0.34 3.43
C PHE A 39 -13.31 -0.46 4.63
N GLN A 40 -13.23 0.55 5.49
CA GLN A 40 -12.39 0.53 6.68
C GLN A 40 -13.13 0.14 7.96
N SER A 41 -14.45 -0.06 7.93
CA SER A 41 -15.23 -0.47 9.11
C SER A 41 -14.64 -1.73 9.78
N PRO A 42 -14.56 -1.79 11.13
CA PRO A 42 -15.18 -0.87 12.09
C PRO A 42 -14.41 0.43 12.35
N TYR A 43 -13.28 0.65 11.69
CA TYR A 43 -12.39 1.79 11.95
C TYR A 43 -12.74 3.05 11.14
N GLY A 44 -13.48 2.87 10.05
CA GLY A 44 -13.68 3.92 9.05
C GLY A 44 -14.38 5.19 9.55
N GLU A 45 -15.15 5.13 10.64
CA GLU A 45 -15.79 6.30 11.24
C GLU A 45 -14.81 7.22 11.99
N ILE A 46 -13.72 6.65 12.52
CA ILE A 46 -12.67 7.34 13.27
C ILE A 46 -11.43 7.59 12.40
N HIS A 47 -11.32 6.95 11.23
CA HIS A 47 -10.18 7.14 10.34
C HIS A 47 -10.08 8.58 9.85
N GLN A 48 -8.88 9.17 9.91
CA GLN A 48 -8.65 10.59 9.62
C GLN A 48 -9.10 11.01 8.22
N GLU A 49 -8.93 10.14 7.23
CA GLU A 49 -9.39 10.36 5.84
C GLU A 49 -10.93 10.52 5.75
N SER A 50 -11.68 9.93 6.68
CA SER A 50 -13.14 10.03 6.76
C SER A 50 -13.64 11.20 7.59
N LEU A 51 -12.75 11.96 8.26
CA LEU A 51 -13.13 13.04 9.15
C LEU A 51 -13.02 14.41 8.48
N GLU A 52 -13.96 15.29 8.81
CA GLU A 52 -13.84 16.70 8.48
C GLU A 52 -12.73 17.36 9.27
N SER A 53 -12.16 18.42 8.71
CA SER A 53 -11.23 19.27 9.44
C SER A 53 -11.96 19.91 10.63
N GLY A 54 -11.47 19.62 11.84
CA GLY A 54 -12.06 20.09 13.09
C GLY A 54 -11.23 19.63 14.30
N GLU A 55 -11.65 19.98 15.52
CA GLU A 55 -10.88 19.67 16.73
C GLU A 55 -10.67 18.16 16.93
N PHE A 56 -11.68 17.34 16.65
CA PHE A 56 -11.54 15.88 16.75
C PHE A 56 -10.53 15.32 15.73
N HIS A 57 -10.58 15.77 14.47
CA HIS A 57 -9.58 15.39 13.47
C HIS A 57 -8.16 15.84 13.86
N LYS A 58 -8.02 17.09 14.34
CA LYS A 58 -6.73 17.61 14.83
C LYS A 58 -6.18 16.77 15.98
N LYS A 59 -7.05 16.35 16.92
CA LYS A 59 -6.68 15.49 18.04
C LYS A 59 -6.14 14.14 17.59
N LEU A 60 -6.86 13.43 16.71
CA LEU A 60 -6.37 12.16 16.14
C LEU A 60 -5.09 12.34 15.30
N SER A 61 -4.96 13.48 14.62
CA SER A 61 -3.74 13.83 13.89
C SER A 61 -2.55 14.04 14.82
N ARG A 62 -2.73 14.72 15.96
CA ARG A 62 -1.67 14.87 16.97
C ARG A 62 -1.24 13.51 17.50
N ILE A 63 -2.17 12.62 17.81
CA ILE A 63 -1.86 11.25 18.25
C ILE A 63 -1.02 10.51 17.19
N THR A 64 -1.44 10.58 15.92
CA THR A 64 -0.72 9.93 14.81
C THR A 64 0.70 10.46 14.67
N PHE A 65 0.88 11.79 14.71
CA PHE A 65 2.20 12.41 14.66
C PHE A 65 3.05 12.14 15.90
N SER A 66 2.43 12.10 17.08
CA SER A 66 3.12 11.78 18.34
C SER A 66 3.69 10.37 18.30
N ILE A 67 2.90 9.39 17.84
CA ILE A 67 3.36 8.01 17.62
C ILE A 67 4.47 7.96 16.56
N LEU A 68 4.29 8.58 15.41
CA LEU A 68 5.29 8.50 14.33
C LEU A 68 6.61 9.20 14.70
N ARG A 69 6.57 10.26 15.52
CA ARG A 69 7.77 11.00 15.96
C ARG A 69 8.52 10.30 17.08
N SER A 70 7.87 9.43 17.85
CA SER A 70 8.57 8.65 18.89
C SER A 70 9.33 7.45 18.34
N LEU A 71 9.12 7.10 17.07
CA LEU A 71 9.84 6.02 16.39
C LEU A 71 11.05 6.60 15.62
N SER A 72 12.26 6.28 16.06
CA SER A 72 13.47 6.70 15.35
C SER A 72 13.72 5.85 14.10
N ARG A 73 14.54 6.35 13.16
CA ARG A 73 14.92 5.58 11.97
C ARG A 73 15.69 4.31 12.35
N GLU A 74 16.52 4.39 13.39
CA GLU A 74 17.36 3.30 13.89
C GLU A 74 16.50 2.20 14.51
N GLU A 75 15.51 2.57 15.34
CA GLU A 75 14.57 1.61 15.91
C GLU A 75 13.76 0.90 14.81
N ILE A 76 13.30 1.64 13.81
CA ILE A 76 12.60 1.05 12.65
C ILE A 76 13.51 0.04 11.93
N ALA A 77 14.77 0.40 11.67
CA ALA A 77 15.71 -0.49 11.01
C ALA A 77 15.99 -1.75 11.84
N GLU A 78 16.24 -1.61 13.14
CA GLU A 78 16.47 -2.73 14.05
C GLU A 78 15.31 -3.74 14.02
N VAL A 79 14.08 -3.26 14.19
CA VAL A 79 12.89 -4.13 14.21
C VAL A 79 12.66 -4.80 12.85
N VAL A 80 12.87 -4.09 11.74
CA VAL A 80 12.73 -4.67 10.40
C VAL A 80 13.79 -5.74 10.15
N TRP A 81 15.05 -5.46 10.46
CA TRP A 81 16.13 -6.41 10.23
C TRP A 81 16.01 -7.66 11.11
N GLU A 82 15.68 -7.50 12.39
CA GLU A 82 15.40 -8.62 13.30
C GLU A 82 14.25 -9.49 12.75
N THR A 83 13.21 -8.87 12.20
CA THR A 83 12.07 -9.58 11.61
C THR A 83 12.47 -10.36 10.36
N LEU A 84 13.26 -9.74 9.46
CA LEU A 84 13.74 -10.38 8.23
C LEU A 84 14.72 -11.53 8.52
N GLU A 85 15.60 -11.35 9.50
CA GLU A 85 16.52 -12.41 9.94
C GLU A 85 15.74 -13.62 10.49
N ASN A 86 14.78 -13.38 11.37
CA ASN A 86 13.92 -14.43 11.89
C ASN A 86 13.13 -15.14 10.79
N TRP A 87 12.67 -14.38 9.78
CA TRP A 87 12.02 -14.96 8.61
C TRP A 87 12.96 -15.90 7.82
N VAL A 88 14.19 -15.48 7.56
CA VAL A 88 15.21 -16.31 6.89
C VAL A 88 15.51 -17.58 7.70
N LYS A 89 15.77 -17.45 9.00
CA LYS A 89 16.11 -18.57 9.90
C LYS A 89 15.01 -19.63 9.97
N ASN A 90 13.75 -19.20 9.98
CA ASN A 90 12.60 -20.09 10.16
C ASN A 90 12.00 -20.58 8.83
N ARG A 91 12.57 -20.21 7.67
CA ARG A 91 12.04 -20.62 6.37
C ARG A 91 12.31 -22.11 6.12
N GLN A 92 11.27 -22.93 6.24
CA GLN A 92 11.39 -24.39 6.11
C GLN A 92 11.77 -24.84 4.69
N GLN A 93 11.12 -24.27 3.67
CA GLN A 93 11.39 -24.57 2.26
C GLN A 93 12.29 -23.48 1.66
N PRO A 94 13.54 -23.81 1.27
CA PRO A 94 14.46 -22.83 0.72
C PRO A 94 14.01 -22.32 -0.65
N ILE A 95 13.12 -23.02 -1.36
CA ILE A 95 12.50 -22.61 -2.63
C ILE A 95 10.98 -22.78 -2.50
N GLN A 96 10.20 -21.78 -2.88
CA GLN A 96 8.74 -21.85 -2.84
C GLN A 96 8.10 -21.07 -3.99
N ILE A 97 7.03 -21.63 -4.56
CA ILE A 97 6.08 -20.88 -5.40
C ILE A 97 5.04 -20.28 -4.47
N THR A 98 4.95 -18.96 -4.45
CA THR A 98 4.15 -18.22 -3.47
C THR A 98 3.66 -16.90 -4.06
N ASN A 99 3.06 -16.06 -3.24
CA ASN A 99 2.60 -14.73 -3.59
C ASN A 99 3.35 -13.68 -2.77
N LEU A 100 3.87 -12.61 -3.41
CA LEU A 100 4.61 -11.55 -2.70
C LEU A 100 3.81 -10.96 -1.53
N PHE A 101 2.52 -10.72 -1.73
CA PHE A 101 1.67 -10.18 -0.67
C PHE A 101 1.57 -11.15 0.51
N THR A 102 1.38 -12.44 0.23
CA THR A 102 1.27 -13.49 1.26
C THR A 102 2.57 -13.65 2.05
N GLU A 103 3.73 -13.54 1.40
CA GLU A 103 5.04 -13.65 2.08
C GLU A 103 5.34 -12.44 2.97
N ILE A 104 5.12 -11.23 2.47
CA ILE A 104 5.55 -10.00 3.15
C ILE A 104 4.54 -9.58 4.23
N ARG A 105 3.24 -9.87 4.05
CA ARG A 105 2.17 -9.51 4.99
C ARG A 105 2.45 -9.88 6.45
N PRO A 106 2.76 -11.14 6.82
CA PRO A 106 3.01 -11.48 8.22
C PRO A 106 4.21 -10.72 8.79
N LEU A 107 5.25 -10.47 7.98
CA LEU A 107 6.43 -9.70 8.42
C LEU A 107 6.08 -8.25 8.73
N MET A 108 5.29 -7.62 7.86
CA MET A 108 4.84 -6.24 8.07
C MET A 108 3.95 -6.10 9.32
N ILE A 109 3.12 -7.11 9.59
CA ILE A 109 2.31 -7.16 10.82
C ILE A 109 3.19 -7.26 12.05
N VAL A 110 4.21 -8.14 12.03
CA VAL A 110 5.18 -8.28 13.14
C VAL A 110 5.90 -6.95 13.40
N VAL A 111 6.42 -6.32 12.35
CA VAL A 111 7.12 -5.02 12.46
C VAL A 111 6.19 -3.95 13.04
N MET A 112 4.99 -3.79 12.48
CA MET A 112 4.03 -2.79 12.96
C MET A 112 3.61 -3.04 14.41
N PHE A 113 3.36 -4.31 14.77
CA PHE A 113 2.98 -4.69 16.13
C PHE A 113 4.09 -4.39 17.14
N LYS A 114 5.34 -4.78 16.83
CA LYS A 114 6.51 -4.50 17.67
C LYS A 114 6.73 -2.98 17.84
N LEU A 115 6.69 -2.22 16.75
CA LEU A 115 6.91 -0.77 16.80
C LEU A 115 5.85 -0.05 17.64
N LEU A 116 4.59 -0.46 17.54
CA LEU A 116 3.48 0.17 18.26
C LEU A 116 3.39 -0.30 19.71
N PHE A 117 3.40 -1.60 19.97
CA PHE A 117 3.09 -2.13 21.30
C PHE A 117 4.34 -2.46 22.12
N LYS A 118 5.53 -2.42 21.51
CA LYS A 118 6.81 -2.80 22.14
C LYS A 118 6.81 -4.22 22.70
N GLU A 119 6.02 -5.09 22.07
CA GLU A 119 5.82 -6.47 22.47
C GLU A 119 5.98 -7.42 21.27
N ASN A 120 6.29 -8.69 21.56
CA ASN A 120 6.31 -9.73 20.55
C ASN A 120 4.88 -10.21 20.24
N ILE A 121 4.55 -10.31 18.96
CA ILE A 121 3.26 -10.84 18.53
C ILE A 121 3.21 -12.36 18.69
N SER A 122 2.15 -12.89 19.32
CA SER A 122 1.92 -14.34 19.40
C SER A 122 1.42 -14.91 18.06
N SER A 123 1.60 -16.22 17.82
CA SER A 123 1.09 -16.88 16.61
C SER A 123 -0.43 -16.75 16.45
N LYS A 124 -1.18 -16.72 17.56
CA LYS A 124 -2.63 -16.51 17.55
C LYS A 124 -2.98 -15.10 17.10
N GLN A 125 -2.29 -14.08 17.62
CA GLN A 125 -2.47 -12.69 17.20
C GLN A 125 -2.08 -12.53 15.73
N LEU A 126 -0.93 -13.05 15.31
CA LEU A 126 -0.48 -12.97 13.92
C LEU A 126 -1.53 -13.55 12.95
N SER A 127 -2.18 -14.66 13.30
CA SER A 127 -3.29 -15.22 12.52
C SER A 127 -4.52 -14.30 12.45
N ILE A 128 -4.88 -13.66 13.57
CA ILE A 128 -6.00 -12.71 13.64
C ILE A 128 -5.73 -11.49 12.76
N TYR A 129 -4.57 -10.87 12.93
CA TYR A 129 -4.19 -9.67 12.17
C TYR A 129 -4.04 -9.99 10.69
N SER A 130 -3.40 -11.12 10.33
CA SER A 130 -3.25 -11.52 8.93
C SER A 130 -4.60 -11.66 8.21
N LYS A 131 -5.59 -12.28 8.86
CA LYS A 131 -6.95 -12.43 8.30
C LYS A 131 -7.67 -11.08 8.17
N ALA A 132 -7.48 -10.16 9.11
CA ALA A 132 -8.10 -8.84 9.05
C ALA A 132 -7.49 -7.98 7.93
N ILE A 133 -6.16 -7.96 7.81
CA ILE A 133 -5.42 -7.26 6.76
C ILE A 133 -5.74 -7.84 5.38
N GLU A 134 -5.76 -9.17 5.24
CA GLU A 134 -6.19 -9.85 4.01
C GLU A 134 -7.63 -9.50 3.64
N ASN A 135 -8.56 -9.57 4.60
CA ASN A 135 -9.94 -9.19 4.33
C ASN A 135 -10.07 -7.72 3.92
N LEU A 136 -9.29 -6.79 4.47
CA LEU A 136 -9.27 -5.41 3.99
C LEU A 136 -8.73 -5.31 2.57
N HIS A 137 -7.55 -5.87 2.32
CA HIS A 137 -6.92 -5.89 1.01
C HIS A 137 -7.92 -6.40 -0.04
N ASP A 138 -8.47 -7.59 0.16
CA ASP A 138 -9.37 -8.23 -0.81
C ASP A 138 -10.67 -7.44 -0.99
N THR A 139 -11.19 -6.81 0.08
CA THR A 139 -12.37 -5.94 -0.05
C THR A 139 -12.06 -4.69 -0.87
N LEU A 140 -10.90 -4.05 -0.67
CA LEU A 140 -10.46 -2.89 -1.46
C LEU A 140 -10.18 -3.28 -2.92
N LYS A 141 -9.68 -4.50 -3.14
CA LYS A 141 -9.50 -5.07 -4.48
C LYS A 141 -10.79 -5.65 -5.03
N GLY A 142 -11.92 -5.58 -4.34
CA GLY A 142 -13.21 -6.10 -4.79
C GLY A 142 -13.22 -7.62 -5.06
N THR A 143 -12.29 -8.38 -4.49
CA THR A 143 -12.19 -9.84 -4.61
C THR A 143 -12.87 -10.57 -3.46
N ALA A 144 -13.16 -9.88 -2.36
CA ALA A 144 -13.95 -10.39 -1.25
C ALA A 144 -14.90 -9.32 -0.69
N LEU A 145 -15.88 -9.76 0.10
CA LEU A 145 -16.69 -8.85 0.89
C LEU A 145 -16.06 -8.57 2.25
N ARG A 146 -16.47 -7.43 2.80
CA ARG A 146 -16.07 -7.02 4.13
C ARG A 146 -16.61 -7.96 5.20
N SER A 147 -15.73 -8.42 6.08
CA SER A 147 -16.11 -9.24 7.23
C SER A 147 -15.92 -8.50 8.55
N HIS A 148 -17.03 -8.05 9.15
CA HIS A 148 -17.00 -7.43 10.48
C HIS A 148 -16.47 -8.39 11.55
N SER A 149 -16.81 -9.67 11.50
CA SER A 149 -16.43 -10.64 12.51
C SER A 149 -14.93 -10.91 12.52
N ILE A 150 -14.29 -10.92 11.34
CA ILE A 150 -12.84 -11.06 11.22
C ILE A 150 -12.14 -9.81 11.78
N ARG A 151 -12.56 -8.62 11.33
CA ARG A 151 -11.92 -7.35 11.72
C ARG A 151 -12.15 -6.99 13.19
N ARG A 152 -13.33 -7.35 13.74
CA ARG A 152 -13.62 -7.16 15.16
C ARG A 152 -12.64 -7.91 16.05
N LYS A 153 -12.19 -9.11 15.67
CA LYS A 153 -11.18 -9.85 16.47
C LYS A 153 -9.86 -9.10 16.59
N MET A 154 -9.40 -8.45 15.51
CA MET A 154 -8.22 -7.59 15.56
C MET A 154 -8.47 -6.36 16.41
N TYR A 155 -9.63 -5.72 16.26
CA TYR A 155 -10.03 -4.58 17.11
C TYR A 155 -10.03 -4.92 18.61
N GLU A 156 -10.64 -6.04 19.03
CA GLU A 156 -10.68 -6.43 20.44
C GLU A 156 -9.27 -6.69 21.00
N ASP A 157 -8.37 -7.29 20.21
CA ASP A 157 -6.98 -7.44 20.62
C ASP A 157 -6.28 -6.08 20.80
N ILE A 158 -6.40 -5.18 19.81
CA ILE A 158 -5.84 -3.81 19.90
C ILE A 158 -6.41 -3.07 21.12
N LYS A 159 -7.70 -3.26 21.45
CA LYS A 159 -8.33 -2.64 22.61
C LYS A 159 -7.70 -3.07 23.93
N GLU A 160 -7.18 -4.29 24.02
CA GLU A 160 -6.38 -4.71 25.18
C GLU A 160 -4.93 -4.20 25.09
N GLN A 161 -4.33 -4.19 23.90
CA GLN A 161 -2.96 -3.72 23.70
C GLN A 161 -2.76 -2.25 24.07
N VAL A 162 -3.74 -1.38 23.78
CA VAL A 162 -3.67 0.06 24.13
C VAL A 162 -3.76 0.32 25.64
N LYS A 163 -4.15 -0.68 26.43
CA LYS A 163 -4.16 -0.60 27.90
C LYS A 163 -2.88 -1.14 28.53
N SER A 164 -2.00 -1.76 27.73
CA SER A 164 -0.75 -2.34 28.24
C SER A 164 0.15 -1.27 28.85
N GLN A 165 0.93 -1.66 29.86
CA GLN A 165 1.89 -0.76 30.50
C GLN A 165 2.98 -0.32 29.52
N HIS A 166 3.42 -1.21 28.61
CA HIS A 166 4.39 -0.92 27.57
C HIS A 166 3.90 0.19 26.63
N PHE A 167 2.68 0.06 26.10
CA PHE A 167 2.09 1.11 25.25
C PHE A 167 1.93 2.44 25.99
N CYS A 168 1.37 2.42 27.20
CA CYS A 168 1.10 3.64 27.97
C CYS A 168 2.37 4.37 28.45
N SER A 169 3.45 3.64 28.71
CA SER A 169 4.72 4.23 29.15
C SER A 169 5.52 4.83 28.00
N PHE A 170 5.44 4.22 26.82
CA PHE A 170 6.19 4.67 25.64
C PHE A 170 5.56 5.92 25.00
N PHE A 171 4.24 5.98 24.89
CA PHE A 171 3.54 7.15 24.37
C PHE A 171 3.06 8.00 25.54
N GLN A 172 3.61 9.21 25.68
CA GLN A 172 3.34 10.08 26.83
C GLN A 172 1.83 10.26 27.08
N LYS A 173 1.42 9.99 28.33
CA LYS A 173 0.03 10.00 28.78
C LYS A 173 -0.75 11.26 28.38
N LYS A 174 -0.15 12.45 28.38
CA LYS A 174 -0.87 13.72 28.12
C LYS A 174 -1.55 13.79 26.75
N ASP A 175 -1.00 13.18 25.69
CA ASP A 175 -1.61 13.19 24.36
C ASP A 175 -2.72 12.12 24.21
N LEU A 176 -2.68 11.08 25.06
CA LEU A 176 -3.57 9.91 25.01
C LEU A 176 -4.69 9.94 26.06
N GLU A 177 -4.49 10.62 27.20
CA GLU A 177 -5.40 10.65 28.36
C GLU A 177 -6.80 11.17 28.03
N GLU A 178 -6.93 11.95 26.97
CA GLU A 178 -8.21 12.55 26.61
C GLU A 178 -9.03 11.72 25.60
N LEU A 179 -8.60 10.52 25.21
CA LEU A 179 -9.32 9.70 24.24
C LEU A 179 -9.79 8.39 24.88
N ASP A 180 -11.06 8.07 24.69
CA ASP A 180 -11.60 6.77 25.08
C ASP A 180 -10.82 5.62 24.41
N ASN A 181 -10.54 4.56 25.17
CA ASN A 181 -9.73 3.43 24.70
C ASN A 181 -10.31 2.75 23.46
N GLU A 182 -11.63 2.75 23.29
CA GLU A 182 -12.26 2.21 22.09
C GLU A 182 -12.03 3.12 20.88
N ILE A 183 -12.08 4.44 21.05
CA ILE A 183 -11.72 5.39 19.98
C ILE A 183 -10.23 5.22 19.61
N LEU A 184 -9.34 5.12 20.61
CA LEU A 184 -7.91 4.97 20.39
C LEU A 184 -7.60 3.65 19.67
N ALA A 185 -8.19 2.55 20.11
CA ALA A 185 -8.06 1.25 19.45
C ALA A 185 -8.59 1.27 18.02
N LYS A 186 -9.72 1.95 17.78
CA LYS A 186 -10.24 2.10 16.42
C LYS A 186 -9.31 2.93 15.53
N HIS A 187 -8.77 4.02 16.07
CA HIS A 187 -7.83 4.90 15.38
C HIS A 187 -6.54 4.14 15.01
N ILE A 188 -5.92 3.44 15.98
CA ILE A 188 -4.70 2.66 15.74
C ILE A 188 -4.95 1.52 14.75
N GLY A 189 -6.02 0.76 14.94
CA GLY A 189 -6.41 -0.32 14.03
C GLY A 189 -6.68 0.16 12.61
N GLY A 190 -7.32 1.33 12.46
CA GLY A 190 -7.61 1.94 11.17
C GLY A 190 -6.36 2.49 10.47
N VAL A 191 -5.58 3.33 11.16
CA VAL A 191 -4.50 4.11 10.55
C VAL A 191 -3.23 3.27 10.38
N PHE A 192 -2.80 2.53 11.40
CA PHE A 192 -1.52 1.83 11.35
C PHE A 192 -1.64 0.41 10.79
N PHE A 193 -2.64 -0.36 11.22
CA PHE A 193 -2.82 -1.73 10.73
C PHE A 193 -3.55 -1.74 9.39
N HIS A 194 -4.81 -1.33 9.35
CA HIS A 194 -5.60 -1.39 8.12
C HIS A 194 -4.98 -0.56 6.98
N THR A 195 -4.85 0.75 7.14
CA THR A 195 -4.28 1.60 6.10
C THR A 195 -2.77 1.43 6.00
N GLY A 196 -2.03 1.59 7.11
CA GLY A 196 -0.57 1.55 7.11
C GLY A 196 0.02 0.25 6.56
N VAL A 197 -0.30 -0.91 7.15
CA VAL A 197 0.23 -2.21 6.69
C VAL A 197 -0.18 -2.49 5.24
N VAL A 198 -1.44 -2.32 4.86
CA VAL A 198 -1.88 -2.60 3.48
C VAL A 198 -1.18 -1.70 2.48
N GLN A 199 -1.11 -0.38 2.71
CA GLN A 199 -0.50 0.55 1.76
C GLN A 199 1.02 0.35 1.66
N ILE A 200 1.72 0.07 2.76
CA ILE A 200 3.16 -0.22 2.72
C ILE A 200 3.44 -1.55 1.99
N LEU A 201 2.60 -2.59 2.22
CA LEU A 201 2.70 -3.85 1.48
C LEU A 201 2.53 -3.66 -0.03
N GLU A 202 1.52 -2.88 -0.43
CA GLU A 202 1.29 -2.52 -1.84
C GLU A 202 2.48 -1.77 -2.42
N PHE A 203 3.03 -0.80 -1.68
CA PHE A 203 4.23 -0.07 -2.09
C PHE A 203 5.41 -1.01 -2.35
N ILE A 204 5.69 -1.93 -1.42
CA ILE A 204 6.77 -2.90 -1.58
C ILE A 204 6.50 -3.81 -2.79
N CYS A 205 5.29 -4.36 -2.92
CA CYS A 205 4.94 -5.23 -4.04
C CYS A 205 5.04 -4.51 -5.40
N HIS A 206 4.48 -3.30 -5.50
CA HIS A 206 4.56 -2.47 -6.71
C HIS A 206 5.98 -2.07 -7.07
N THR A 207 6.90 -2.04 -6.11
CA THR A 207 8.31 -1.74 -6.36
C THR A 207 9.11 -2.99 -6.74
N LEU A 208 8.85 -4.13 -6.11
CA LEU A 208 9.55 -5.39 -6.40
C LEU A 208 9.21 -5.96 -7.79
N VAL A 209 7.99 -5.76 -8.30
CA VAL A 209 7.60 -6.25 -9.63
C VAL A 209 8.49 -5.73 -10.76
N PRO A 210 8.64 -4.40 -10.97
CA PRO A 210 9.51 -3.87 -12.01
C PRO A 210 10.99 -4.19 -11.79
N ILE A 211 11.45 -4.28 -10.53
CA ILE A 211 12.81 -4.76 -10.22
C ILE A 211 13.01 -6.19 -10.73
N CYS A 212 11.97 -7.04 -10.66
CA CYS A 212 12.03 -8.40 -11.20
C CYS A 212 11.99 -8.46 -12.72
N GLN A 213 11.19 -7.59 -13.35
CA GLN A 213 10.88 -7.67 -14.77
C GLN A 213 11.88 -6.91 -15.65
N ILE A 214 12.60 -5.92 -15.10
CA ILE A 214 13.52 -5.08 -15.85
C ILE A 214 14.96 -5.40 -15.43
N GLN A 215 15.68 -6.11 -16.29
CA GLN A 215 17.00 -6.67 -15.97
C GLN A 215 18.04 -5.62 -15.57
N GLU A 216 18.03 -4.45 -16.21
CA GLU A 216 18.92 -3.34 -15.87
C GLU A 216 18.72 -2.88 -14.41
N ILE A 217 17.46 -2.67 -14.01
CA ILE A 217 17.10 -2.27 -12.64
C ILE A 217 17.51 -3.37 -11.66
N LYS A 218 17.22 -4.63 -12.00
CA LYS A 218 17.59 -5.79 -11.20
C LYS A 218 19.10 -5.81 -10.94
N ASN A 219 19.91 -5.73 -11.99
CA ASN A 219 21.36 -5.79 -11.90
C ASN A 219 21.92 -4.64 -11.05
N ASN A 220 21.48 -3.40 -11.31
CA ASN A 220 21.94 -2.22 -10.59
C ASN A 220 21.62 -2.30 -9.08
N LEU A 221 20.44 -2.80 -8.72
CA LEU A 221 20.07 -2.97 -7.32
C LEU A 221 20.73 -4.19 -6.67
N GLN A 222 20.90 -5.30 -7.41
CA GLN A 222 21.61 -6.48 -6.92
C GLN A 222 23.08 -6.17 -6.60
N GLU A 223 23.77 -5.44 -7.49
CA GLU A 223 25.13 -4.98 -7.24
C GLU A 223 25.20 -4.12 -5.98
N TYR A 224 24.29 -3.16 -5.84
CA TYR A 224 24.20 -2.31 -4.66
C TYR A 224 24.01 -3.11 -3.36
N VAL A 225 22.99 -3.98 -3.27
CA VAL A 225 22.69 -4.72 -2.04
C VAL A 225 23.78 -5.76 -1.68
N SER A 226 24.56 -6.20 -2.68
CA SER A 226 25.70 -7.11 -2.47
C SER A 226 26.85 -6.47 -1.69
N LYS A 227 26.98 -5.14 -1.75
CA LYS A 227 28.04 -4.36 -1.08
C LYS A 227 27.67 -3.96 0.35
N LEU A 228 26.38 -3.99 0.69
CA LEU A 228 25.89 -3.63 2.01
C LEU A 228 26.28 -4.65 3.07
N ASN A 229 26.44 -4.20 4.32
CA ASN A 229 26.54 -5.08 5.47
C ASN A 229 25.29 -5.97 5.65
N TRP A 230 25.37 -6.95 6.55
CA TRP A 230 24.22 -7.80 6.91
C TRP A 230 23.07 -6.98 7.51
N TYR A 231 23.40 -6.05 8.41
CA TYR A 231 22.46 -5.11 9.04
C TYR A 231 22.89 -3.70 8.65
N PRO A 232 22.62 -3.28 7.39
CA PRO A 232 23.12 -2.02 6.90
C PRO A 232 22.50 -0.88 7.70
N GLN A 233 23.36 0.05 8.12
CA GLN A 233 22.94 1.28 8.78
C GLN A 233 22.44 2.29 7.74
N TRP A 234 21.74 3.33 8.18
CA TRP A 234 21.18 4.33 7.27
C TRP A 234 22.25 5.07 6.47
N GLU A 235 23.45 5.23 7.02
CA GLU A 235 24.60 5.83 6.33
C GLU A 235 25.00 5.01 5.10
N GLU A 236 24.89 3.68 5.16
CA GLU A 236 25.11 2.81 4.00
C GLU A 236 23.93 2.89 3.03
N ILE A 237 22.70 2.85 3.55
CA ILE A 237 21.46 2.81 2.76
C ILE A 237 21.26 4.09 1.95
N ASP A 238 21.57 5.24 2.54
CA ASP A 238 21.35 6.56 1.96
C ASP A 238 22.45 6.95 0.94
N THR A 239 23.47 6.11 0.73
CA THR A 239 24.52 6.36 -0.29
C THR A 239 24.06 6.16 -1.73
N TYR A 240 22.94 5.46 -1.96
CA TYR A 240 22.52 5.03 -3.30
C TYR A 240 21.11 5.48 -3.67
N ASN A 241 21.04 6.64 -4.32
CA ASN A 241 19.78 7.29 -4.71
C ASN A 241 18.95 6.49 -5.73
N TYR A 242 19.54 5.53 -6.45
CA TYR A 242 18.82 4.80 -7.49
C TYR A 242 17.63 3.99 -6.92
N LEU A 243 17.71 3.51 -5.68
CA LEU A 243 16.56 2.86 -5.03
C LEU A 243 15.41 3.85 -4.80
N ASP A 244 15.70 5.11 -4.45
CA ASP A 244 14.67 6.16 -4.37
C ASP A 244 14.02 6.44 -5.71
N TYR A 245 14.80 6.40 -6.79
CA TYR A 245 14.30 6.59 -8.15
C TYR A 245 13.32 5.49 -8.53
N VAL A 246 13.66 4.24 -8.25
CA VAL A 246 12.79 3.08 -8.49
C VAL A 246 11.52 3.15 -7.63
N CYS A 247 11.64 3.53 -6.35
CA CYS A 247 10.49 3.73 -5.46
C CYS A 247 9.55 4.83 -5.97
N ASN A 248 10.09 5.98 -6.36
CA ASN A 248 9.30 7.10 -6.86
C ASN A 248 8.61 6.77 -8.19
N GLU A 249 9.31 6.07 -9.10
CA GLU A 249 8.73 5.63 -10.36
C GLU A 249 7.59 4.62 -10.15
N SER A 250 7.74 3.73 -9.17
CA SER A 250 6.69 2.81 -8.75
C SER A 250 5.45 3.54 -8.22
N LEU A 251 5.62 4.54 -7.37
CA LEU A 251 4.52 5.36 -6.86
C LEU A 251 3.89 6.26 -7.94
N ARG A 252 4.64 6.63 -8.99
CA ARG A 252 4.15 7.42 -10.12
C ARG A 252 3.23 6.58 -10.99
N LEU A 253 3.69 5.42 -11.43
CA LEU A 253 2.92 4.51 -12.30
C LEU A 253 1.81 3.80 -11.55
N PHE A 254 2.05 3.42 -10.28
CA PHE A 254 1.16 2.64 -9.43
C PHE A 254 0.87 3.35 -8.10
N PRO A 255 0.18 4.51 -8.12
CA PRO A 255 -0.18 5.20 -6.89
C PRO A 255 -1.08 4.34 -6.02
N LEU A 256 -0.74 4.24 -4.73
CA LEU A 256 -1.43 3.42 -3.75
C LEU A 256 -2.89 3.89 -3.60
N ILE A 257 -3.09 5.21 -3.58
CA ILE A 257 -4.38 5.88 -3.72
C ILE A 257 -4.41 6.58 -5.08
N GLY A 258 -5.17 6.03 -6.04
CA GLY A 258 -5.24 6.55 -7.40
C GLY A 258 -6.21 7.71 -7.59
N LYS A 259 -7.20 7.85 -6.68
CA LYS A 259 -8.17 8.93 -6.69
C LYS A 259 -8.46 9.39 -5.27
N THR A 260 -8.77 10.68 -5.09
CA THR A 260 -9.29 11.23 -3.84
C THR A 260 -10.39 12.25 -4.16
N ASN A 261 -11.13 12.70 -3.14
CA ASN A 261 -12.19 13.69 -3.29
C ASN A 261 -12.01 14.89 -2.36
N ARG A 262 -12.59 16.02 -2.75
CA ARG A 262 -12.81 17.20 -1.90
C ARG A 262 -14.19 17.77 -2.16
N GLN A 263 -14.80 18.42 -1.19
CA GLN A 263 -16.04 19.18 -1.38
C GLN A 263 -15.75 20.67 -1.26
N VAL A 264 -16.36 21.44 -2.15
CA VAL A 264 -16.28 22.91 -2.19
C VAL A 264 -17.18 23.49 -1.09
N SER A 265 -16.64 24.29 -0.18
CA SER A 265 -17.40 24.90 0.92
C SER A 265 -18.20 26.13 0.50
N GLU A 266 -17.69 26.90 -0.46
CA GLU A 266 -18.30 28.15 -0.95
C GLU A 266 -18.03 28.31 -2.45
N THR A 267 -18.94 28.96 -3.17
CA THR A 267 -18.76 29.17 -4.62
C THR A 267 -17.60 30.12 -4.84
N PHE A 268 -16.63 29.69 -5.64
CA PHE A 268 -15.50 30.53 -6.04
C PHE A 268 -15.14 30.27 -7.50
N THR A 269 -14.39 31.19 -8.07
CA THR A 269 -13.84 31.06 -9.43
C THR A 269 -12.33 31.00 -9.33
N SER A 270 -11.71 30.06 -10.03
CA SER A 270 -10.25 29.97 -10.14
C SER A 270 -9.88 29.88 -11.62
N GLU A 271 -9.28 30.95 -12.14
CA GLU A 271 -9.24 31.29 -13.58
C GLU A 271 -10.64 31.25 -14.20
N ASP A 272 -10.83 30.47 -15.27
CA ASP A 272 -12.07 30.43 -16.04
C ASP A 272 -13.01 29.29 -15.60
N ILE A 273 -12.71 28.65 -14.46
CA ILE A 273 -13.51 27.55 -13.91
C ILE A 273 -14.23 28.03 -12.65
N SER A 274 -15.56 28.02 -12.72
CA SER A 274 -16.42 28.25 -11.56
C SER A 274 -16.65 26.94 -10.79
N PHE A 275 -16.32 26.98 -9.51
CA PHE A 275 -16.49 25.90 -8.55
C PHE A 275 -17.68 26.23 -7.65
N GLU A 276 -18.82 25.60 -7.91
CA GLU A 276 -20.05 25.83 -7.15
C GLU A 276 -19.97 25.19 -5.76
N LYS A 277 -20.51 25.90 -4.75
CA LYS A 277 -20.69 25.37 -3.39
C LYS A 277 -21.32 23.97 -3.40
N ASN A 278 -20.84 23.10 -2.53
CA ASN A 278 -21.23 21.70 -2.36
C ASN A 278 -20.82 20.76 -3.51
N SER A 279 -20.19 21.24 -4.58
CA SER A 279 -19.63 20.36 -5.61
C SER A 279 -18.55 19.45 -5.05
N VAL A 280 -18.54 18.19 -5.48
CA VAL A 280 -17.47 17.24 -5.16
C VAL A 280 -16.45 17.22 -6.29
N LEU A 281 -15.21 17.57 -5.95
CA LEU A 281 -14.06 17.53 -6.84
C LEU A 281 -13.42 16.14 -6.73
N TYR A 282 -13.32 15.47 -7.87
CA TYR A 282 -12.57 14.22 -7.99
C TYR A 282 -11.19 14.50 -8.53
N ILE A 283 -10.18 14.08 -7.77
CA ILE A 283 -8.78 14.25 -8.14
C ILE A 283 -8.24 12.88 -8.49
N ASN A 284 -7.72 12.77 -9.71
CA ASN A 284 -7.19 11.52 -10.25
C ASN A 284 -5.66 11.56 -10.24
N PHE A 285 -5.04 11.13 -9.14
CA PHE A 285 -3.59 11.05 -9.01
C PHE A 285 -2.97 10.13 -10.07
N TYR A 286 -3.64 9.02 -10.42
CA TYR A 286 -3.18 8.10 -11.46
C TYR A 286 -2.98 8.78 -12.82
N LYS A 287 -3.94 9.61 -13.25
CA LYS A 287 -3.82 10.42 -14.47
C LYS A 287 -2.80 11.54 -14.28
N ASN A 288 -2.87 12.26 -13.16
CA ASN A 288 -1.97 13.40 -12.87
C ASN A 288 -0.50 13.01 -12.97
N HIS A 289 -0.13 11.88 -12.37
CA HIS A 289 1.25 11.36 -12.34
C HIS A 289 1.81 10.99 -13.73
N ARG A 290 0.97 10.96 -14.76
CA ARG A 290 1.34 10.65 -16.16
C ARG A 290 1.37 11.87 -17.06
N LEU A 291 0.84 13.01 -16.62
CA LEU A 291 0.79 14.21 -17.44
C LEU A 291 2.21 14.77 -17.67
N HIS A 292 2.43 15.24 -18.90
CA HIS A 292 3.64 15.92 -19.37
C HIS A 292 4.93 15.10 -19.36
N TRP A 293 4.90 13.85 -18.89
CA TRP A 293 6.02 12.92 -19.00
C TRP A 293 6.14 12.37 -20.42
N ASP A 294 7.36 12.32 -20.95
CA ASP A 294 7.63 11.54 -22.15
C ASP A 294 7.41 10.06 -21.86
N ASN A 295 6.83 9.30 -22.79
CA ASN A 295 6.55 7.87 -22.62
C ASN A 295 6.00 7.53 -21.22
N PRO A 296 4.86 8.12 -20.82
CA PRO A 296 4.43 8.19 -19.42
C PRO A 296 4.07 6.84 -18.80
N GLU A 297 3.87 5.81 -19.61
CA GLU A 297 3.57 4.43 -19.18
C GLU A 297 4.83 3.56 -19.02
N GLU A 298 6.00 4.01 -19.50
CA GLU A 298 7.25 3.27 -19.33
C GLU A 298 7.81 3.49 -17.92
N PHE A 299 8.32 2.40 -17.31
CA PHE A 299 8.98 2.45 -16.01
C PHE A 299 10.42 2.93 -16.17
N LYS A 300 10.68 4.22 -15.90
CA LYS A 300 11.99 4.87 -16.11
C LYS A 300 12.50 5.55 -14.83
N PRO A 301 13.27 4.85 -13.97
CA PRO A 301 13.83 5.43 -12.76
C PRO A 301 14.70 6.67 -13.00
N ASN A 302 15.45 6.72 -14.10
CA ASN A 302 16.38 7.84 -14.36
C ASN A 302 15.67 9.21 -14.50
N ARG A 303 14.34 9.26 -14.65
CA ARG A 303 13.53 10.50 -14.60
C ARG A 303 13.60 11.22 -13.24
N TRP A 304 14.02 10.51 -12.20
CA TRP A 304 14.16 11.02 -10.85
C TRP A 304 15.58 11.52 -10.54
N ASP A 305 16.53 11.30 -11.45
CA ASP A 305 17.87 11.86 -11.32
C ASP A 305 17.82 13.38 -11.51
N GLU A 306 18.35 14.10 -10.51
CA GLU A 306 18.44 15.56 -10.53
C GLU A 306 19.47 16.08 -11.54
N ASN A 307 20.44 15.24 -11.93
CA ASN A 307 21.45 15.54 -12.94
C ASN A 307 21.04 15.08 -14.35
N SER A 308 19.85 14.47 -14.50
CA SER A 308 19.36 14.09 -15.83
C SER A 308 19.18 15.33 -16.72
N ALA A 309 19.50 15.19 -18.00
CA ALA A 309 19.36 16.27 -18.99
C ALA A 309 17.88 16.65 -19.27
N GLU A 310 16.91 15.95 -18.68
CA GLU A 310 15.48 16.20 -18.84
C GLU A 310 15.07 17.41 -18.00
N ALA A 311 15.38 18.62 -18.50
CA ALA A 311 15.11 19.89 -17.82
C ALA A 311 13.65 20.06 -17.36
N THR A 312 12.71 19.39 -18.03
CA THR A 312 11.28 19.39 -17.71
C THR A 312 10.93 18.45 -16.55
N ALA A 313 11.69 17.38 -16.30
CA ALA A 313 11.39 16.37 -15.27
C ALA A 313 11.36 16.98 -13.87
N LYS A 314 12.20 17.97 -13.56
CA LYS A 314 12.20 18.63 -12.25
C LYS A 314 10.88 19.35 -11.97
N GLN A 315 10.39 20.12 -12.94
CA GLN A 315 9.12 20.85 -12.80
C GLN A 315 7.94 19.87 -12.79
N ILE A 316 7.93 18.88 -13.68
CA ILE A 316 6.87 17.86 -13.72
C ILE A 316 6.78 17.10 -12.39
N ARG A 317 7.91 16.75 -11.76
CA ARG A 317 7.93 16.13 -10.42
C ARG A 317 7.23 17.02 -9.38
N LYS A 318 7.55 18.31 -9.34
CA LYS A 318 6.98 19.26 -8.39
C LYS A 318 5.46 19.41 -8.54
N ASP A 319 5.00 19.41 -9.79
CA ASP A 319 3.62 19.77 -10.13
C ASP A 319 2.69 18.56 -10.19
N ASN A 320 3.17 17.44 -10.73
CA ASN A 320 2.33 16.30 -11.07
C ASN A 320 2.47 15.11 -10.12
N PHE A 321 3.57 15.00 -9.36
CA PHE A 321 3.81 13.84 -8.50
C PHE A 321 3.38 14.10 -7.06
N LEU A 322 2.21 13.56 -6.69
CA LEU A 322 1.59 13.73 -5.37
C LEU A 322 1.24 12.37 -4.73
N PRO A 323 2.21 11.43 -4.61
CA PRO A 323 1.95 10.05 -4.15
C PRO A 323 1.44 9.98 -2.70
N PHE A 324 1.75 11.00 -1.90
CA PHE A 324 1.34 11.14 -0.51
C PHE A 324 0.36 12.30 -0.30
N GLY A 325 -0.25 12.80 -1.39
CA GLY A 325 -1.10 13.98 -1.37
C GLY A 325 -0.33 15.28 -1.16
N THR A 326 -1.03 16.33 -0.76
CA THR A 326 -0.44 17.64 -0.48
C THR A 326 -1.18 18.33 0.66
N ALA A 327 -0.62 19.45 1.14
CA ALA A 327 -1.16 20.19 2.27
C ALA A 327 -2.60 20.65 1.99
N PRO A 328 -3.45 20.78 3.02
CA PRO A 328 -3.23 20.47 4.44
C PRO A 328 -3.50 19.00 4.81
N ARG A 329 -3.76 18.11 3.83
CA ARG A 329 -4.07 16.69 4.06
C ARG A 329 -2.98 15.75 3.51
N THR A 330 -1.72 16.13 3.68
CA THR A 330 -0.57 15.28 3.35
C THR A 330 -0.57 14.03 4.22
N CYS A 331 -0.13 12.90 3.67
CA CYS A 331 0.05 11.67 4.43
C CYS A 331 1.01 11.91 5.62
N PRO A 332 0.59 11.65 6.87
CA PRO A 332 1.47 11.84 8.02
C PRO A 332 2.61 10.82 8.07
N ALA A 333 2.45 9.67 7.39
CA ALA A 333 3.37 8.54 7.42
C ALA A 333 4.30 8.46 6.20
N GLU A 334 4.49 9.54 5.42
CA GLU A 334 5.35 9.52 4.23
C GLU A 334 6.77 9.01 4.55
N SER A 335 7.49 9.67 5.46
CA SER A 335 8.85 9.28 5.83
C SER A 335 8.91 7.86 6.39
N PHE A 336 7.97 7.52 7.30
CA PHE A 336 7.85 6.20 7.90
C PHE A 336 7.66 5.09 6.85
N SER A 337 6.73 5.27 5.92
CA SER A 337 6.43 4.28 4.88
C SER A 337 7.56 4.11 3.87
N ARG A 338 8.25 5.20 3.49
CA ARG A 338 9.44 5.15 2.63
C ARG A 338 10.58 4.37 3.30
N ASN A 339 10.85 4.65 4.57
CA ASN A 339 11.91 3.97 5.33
C ASN A 339 11.65 2.47 5.46
N ILE A 340 10.46 2.08 5.93
CA ILE A 340 10.10 0.66 6.03
C ILE A 340 10.13 -0.01 4.65
N GLY A 341 9.53 0.61 3.63
CA GLY A 341 9.51 0.05 2.29
C GLY A 341 10.92 -0.21 1.74
N LYS A 342 11.85 0.75 1.88
CA LYS A 342 13.25 0.59 1.49
C LYS A 342 13.92 -0.60 2.19
N LEU A 343 13.79 -0.70 3.51
CA LEU A 343 14.39 -1.78 4.29
C LEU A 343 13.87 -3.15 3.85
N PHE A 344 12.56 -3.28 3.62
CA PHE A 344 11.97 -4.51 3.09
C PHE A 344 12.45 -4.83 1.68
N ILE A 345 12.49 -3.84 0.76
CA ILE A 345 12.96 -4.05 -0.61
C ILE A 345 14.43 -4.52 -0.61
N ILE A 346 15.30 -3.84 0.17
CA ILE A 346 16.70 -4.21 0.33
C ILE A 346 16.81 -5.62 0.91
N GLY A 347 16.08 -5.93 1.99
CA GLY A 347 16.11 -7.23 2.63
C GLY A 347 15.69 -8.37 1.73
N ILE A 348 14.58 -8.20 0.98
CA ILE A 348 14.12 -9.21 0.02
C ILE A 348 15.16 -9.42 -1.09
N LEU A 349 15.71 -8.35 -1.66
CA LEU A 349 16.77 -8.45 -2.68
C LEU A 349 18.06 -9.07 -2.15
N LYS A 350 18.40 -8.78 -0.88
CA LYS A 350 19.64 -9.25 -0.25
C LYS A 350 19.56 -10.72 0.14
N TYR A 351 18.41 -11.20 0.59
CA TYR A 351 18.26 -12.55 1.14
C TYR A 351 17.64 -13.55 0.18
N THR A 352 17.05 -13.09 -0.92
CA THR A 352 16.37 -13.98 -1.86
C THR A 352 16.78 -13.78 -3.30
N ASP A 353 16.79 -14.88 -4.03
CA ASP A 353 16.61 -14.87 -5.47
C ASP A 353 15.11 -15.05 -5.72
N PHE A 354 14.45 -14.00 -6.21
CA PHE A 354 13.06 -14.09 -6.60
C PHE A 354 12.88 -13.78 -8.08
N LYS A 355 11.95 -14.51 -8.70
CA LYS A 355 11.55 -14.39 -10.09
C LYS A 355 10.04 -14.40 -10.19
N ILE A 356 9.50 -13.56 -11.05
CA ILE A 356 8.09 -13.62 -11.43
C ILE A 356 7.99 -14.55 -12.65
N PRO A 357 7.16 -15.61 -12.60
CA PRO A 357 6.90 -16.46 -13.76
C PRO A 357 6.46 -15.62 -14.98
N THR A 358 6.92 -15.96 -16.18
CA THR A 358 6.73 -15.13 -17.38
C THR A 358 5.25 -14.89 -17.70
N LYS A 359 4.96 -13.71 -18.28
CA LYS A 359 3.64 -13.12 -18.65
C LYS A 359 2.86 -12.35 -17.57
N TYR A 360 3.44 -12.10 -16.38
CA TYR A 360 2.77 -11.22 -15.41
C TYR A 360 2.62 -9.78 -15.93
N ILE A 361 1.39 -9.31 -16.13
CA ILE A 361 1.10 -7.92 -16.50
C ILE A 361 0.96 -7.12 -15.20
N HIS A 362 1.88 -6.17 -15.00
CA HIS A 362 1.85 -5.33 -13.81
C HIS A 362 0.77 -4.25 -13.92
N THR A 363 -0.29 -4.40 -13.14
CA THR A 363 -1.38 -3.42 -13.05
C THR A 363 -1.45 -2.79 -11.67
N ARG A 364 -1.97 -1.55 -11.59
CA ARG A 364 -2.17 -0.83 -10.31
C ARG A 364 -3.10 -1.56 -9.33
N ARG A 365 -4.04 -2.36 -9.81
CA ARG A 365 -4.81 -3.29 -8.98
C ARG A 365 -4.09 -4.63 -9.05
N ILE A 366 -3.51 -5.10 -7.96
CA ILE A 366 -2.90 -6.44 -7.84
C ILE A 366 -3.90 -7.35 -7.07
N PRO A 367 -5.06 -7.72 -7.65
CA PRO A 367 -6.14 -8.37 -6.89
C PRO A 367 -5.81 -9.80 -6.44
N GLU A 368 -5.05 -10.53 -7.26
CA GLU A 368 -4.63 -11.91 -7.00
C GLU A 368 -3.22 -11.96 -6.39
N GLY A 369 -2.66 -10.81 -6.02
CA GLY A 369 -1.26 -10.66 -5.64
C GLY A 369 -0.29 -10.87 -6.82
N VAL A 370 0.99 -11.06 -6.51
CA VAL A 370 2.04 -11.29 -7.52
C VAL A 370 2.63 -12.67 -7.30
N PRO A 371 2.43 -13.64 -8.22
CA PRO A 371 3.05 -14.95 -8.09
C PRO A 371 4.57 -14.82 -8.26
N VAL A 372 5.31 -15.48 -7.38
CA VAL A 372 6.77 -15.51 -7.42
C VAL A 372 7.29 -16.90 -7.11
N VAL A 373 8.38 -17.24 -7.78
CA VAL A 373 9.31 -18.27 -7.33
C VAL A 373 10.36 -17.55 -6.50
N MET A 374 10.45 -17.89 -5.22
CA MET A 374 11.38 -17.27 -4.29
C MET A 374 12.28 -18.35 -3.68
N SER A 375 13.59 -18.14 -3.74
CA SER A 375 14.57 -18.96 -3.05
C SER A 375 15.50 -18.15 -2.16
N LEU A 376 15.95 -18.74 -1.06
CA LEU A 376 17.03 -18.14 -0.27
C LEU A 376 18.33 -18.17 -1.08
N ASN A 377 19.07 -17.06 -1.05
CA ASN A 377 20.36 -16.98 -1.72
C ASN A 377 21.52 -17.28 -0.75
N SER A 378 22.75 -17.22 -1.26
CA SER A 378 23.96 -17.53 -0.47
C SER A 378 24.16 -16.61 0.75
N CYS A 379 23.63 -15.38 0.74
CA CYS A 379 23.67 -14.49 1.90
C CYS A 379 22.76 -14.99 3.02
N ALA A 380 21.54 -15.43 2.67
CA ALA A 380 20.58 -16.00 3.60
C ALA A 380 21.03 -17.35 4.17
N GLU A 381 21.67 -18.21 3.37
CA GLU A 381 22.18 -19.50 3.84
C GLU A 381 23.27 -19.35 4.92
N LYS A 382 24.09 -18.29 4.85
CA LYS A 382 25.05 -17.97 5.94
C LYS A 382 24.33 -17.68 7.26
N ILE A 383 23.23 -16.94 7.23
CA ILE A 383 22.40 -16.62 8.41
C ILE A 383 21.74 -17.87 8.98
N ARG A 384 21.29 -18.77 8.11
CA ARG A 384 20.68 -20.04 8.52
C ARG A 384 21.71 -20.98 9.16
N SER A 385 22.92 -21.04 8.60
CA SER A 385 23.99 -21.93 9.05
C SER A 385 24.54 -21.59 10.44
N THR A 386 24.40 -20.35 10.90
CA THR A 386 24.82 -19.95 12.25
C THR A 386 23.85 -20.40 13.35
N THR A 387 22.68 -21.00 13.02
CA THR A 387 21.64 -21.27 14.03
C THR A 387 21.16 -22.73 14.18
N ILE A 388 21.36 -23.71 13.27
CA ILE A 388 21.18 -25.17 13.59
C ILE A 388 21.77 -26.13 12.53
N ASN A 389 22.17 -27.32 13.00
CA ASN A 389 22.66 -28.53 12.31
C ASN A 389 22.00 -28.88 10.95
N LYS A 390 22.87 -29.34 10.04
CA LYS A 390 22.62 -29.81 8.67
C LYS A 390 21.37 -30.67 8.49
N SER A 391 20.55 -30.36 7.47
CA SER A 391 20.04 -31.40 6.57
C SER A 391 19.76 -30.88 5.15
N ARG A 392 20.43 -31.57 4.21
CA ARG A 392 20.26 -31.80 2.75
C ARG A 392 19.88 -30.64 1.81
N ASP A 393 20.88 -30.29 1.01
CA ASP A 393 20.80 -29.55 -0.24
C ASP A 393 20.02 -30.32 -1.31
N VAL A 394 19.10 -29.60 -1.97
CA VAL A 394 18.64 -29.90 -3.33
C VAL A 394 19.04 -28.69 -4.17
N SER A 395 19.73 -28.91 -5.29
CA SER A 395 20.30 -27.82 -6.09
C SER A 395 19.18 -26.98 -6.74
N ALA A 396 19.23 -25.67 -6.53
CA ALA A 396 18.24 -24.71 -7.05
C ALA A 396 18.19 -24.66 -8.59
N SER A 397 19.24 -25.13 -9.27
CA SER A 397 19.33 -25.18 -10.73
C SER A 397 18.43 -26.23 -11.37
N ASP A 398 18.18 -27.37 -10.71
CA ASP A 398 17.45 -28.49 -11.31
C ASP A 398 15.92 -28.29 -11.29
N LEU A 399 15.41 -27.49 -10.34
CA LEU A 399 13.97 -27.16 -10.20
C LEU A 399 13.51 -26.03 -11.13
N LEU A 400 14.39 -25.07 -11.44
CA LEU A 400 14.07 -23.96 -12.35
C LEU A 400 13.83 -24.44 -13.78
N ILE A 401 14.56 -25.44 -14.25
CA ILE A 401 14.44 -26.02 -15.60
C ILE A 401 13.16 -26.87 -15.74
N SER A 402 12.69 -27.49 -14.66
CA SER A 402 11.43 -28.27 -14.65
C SER A 402 10.18 -27.38 -14.68
N LEU A 403 10.24 -26.20 -14.05
CA LEU A 403 9.13 -25.26 -13.96
C LEU A 403 8.89 -24.44 -15.25
N GLU A 404 9.94 -24.13 -16.01
CA GLU A 404 9.79 -23.48 -17.32
C GLU A 404 8.99 -24.35 -18.31
N ASN A 405 9.04 -25.68 -18.16
CA ASN A 405 8.32 -26.62 -19.02
C ASN A 405 6.87 -26.91 -18.58
N SER A 406 6.42 -26.43 -17.42
CA SER A 406 5.10 -26.76 -16.84
C SER A 406 4.14 -25.57 -16.72
N LEU A 407 4.58 -24.35 -17.04
CA LEU A 407 3.80 -23.12 -16.88
C LEU A 407 3.12 -22.59 -18.16
N ASP A 408 3.10 -23.37 -19.24
CA ASP A 408 2.41 -22.99 -20.50
C ASP A 408 0.87 -23.13 -20.46
N ALA A 409 0.27 -23.45 -19.31
CA ALA A 409 -1.16 -23.81 -19.21
C ALA A 409 -1.99 -22.97 -18.22
N ILE A 410 -1.65 -21.69 -18.00
CA ILE A 410 -2.54 -20.78 -17.24
C ILE A 410 -3.37 -19.96 -18.24
N ASP A 411 -4.61 -20.38 -18.45
CA ASP A 411 -5.60 -19.63 -19.24
C ASP A 411 -6.14 -18.45 -18.41
N GLU A 412 -5.62 -17.26 -18.69
CA GLU A 412 -5.98 -15.98 -18.05
C GLU A 412 -7.49 -15.65 -18.14
N SER A 413 -8.23 -16.23 -19.09
CA SER A 413 -9.65 -15.96 -19.25
C SER A 413 -10.53 -16.62 -18.17
N ALA A 414 -10.08 -17.74 -17.62
CA ALA A 414 -10.85 -18.53 -16.67
C ALA A 414 -10.81 -17.98 -15.23
N SER A 415 -9.70 -17.38 -14.79
CA SER A 415 -9.58 -16.85 -13.40
C SER A 415 -10.45 -15.59 -13.19
N VAL A 416 -10.52 -14.74 -14.22
CA VAL A 416 -11.28 -13.49 -14.20
C VAL A 416 -12.79 -13.76 -14.19
N GLU A 417 -13.28 -14.72 -14.98
CA GLU A 417 -14.70 -15.08 -15.01
C GLU A 417 -15.17 -15.70 -13.67
N LEU A 418 -14.33 -16.54 -13.06
CA LEU A 418 -14.63 -17.17 -11.76
C LEU A 418 -14.71 -16.14 -10.63
N SER A 419 -13.85 -15.12 -10.65
CA SER A 419 -13.85 -14.03 -9.67
C SER A 419 -15.11 -13.17 -9.80
N ILE A 420 -15.51 -12.80 -11.02
CA ILE A 420 -16.73 -12.00 -11.27
C ILE A 420 -17.99 -12.74 -10.83
N ARG A 421 -18.15 -14.02 -11.18
CA ARG A 421 -19.31 -14.83 -10.78
C ARG A 421 -19.43 -14.97 -9.26
N LYS A 422 -18.30 -15.15 -8.55
CA LYS A 422 -18.28 -15.20 -7.07
C LYS A 422 -18.75 -13.88 -6.46
N ILE A 423 -18.29 -12.75 -7.00
CA ILE A 423 -18.65 -11.42 -6.53
C ILE A 423 -20.16 -11.16 -6.75
N VAL A 424 -20.67 -11.39 -7.96
CA VAL A 424 -22.09 -11.17 -8.30
C VAL A 424 -23.01 -12.04 -7.43
N ASN A 425 -22.73 -13.34 -7.31
CA ASN A 425 -23.56 -14.27 -6.53
C ASN A 425 -23.56 -13.98 -5.02
N GLN A 426 -22.50 -13.34 -4.51
CA GLN A 426 -22.43 -12.96 -3.11
C GLN A 426 -23.12 -11.62 -2.85
N ILE A 427 -23.02 -10.65 -3.78
CA ILE A 427 -23.77 -9.38 -3.71
C ILE A 427 -25.29 -9.63 -3.66
N PHE A 428 -25.80 -10.54 -4.51
CA PHE A 428 -27.21 -10.90 -4.49
C PHE A 428 -27.65 -11.48 -3.13
N ARG A 429 -26.81 -12.31 -2.49
CA ARG A 429 -27.09 -12.90 -1.17
C ARG A 429 -27.09 -11.88 -0.04
N ASP A 430 -26.24 -10.86 -0.11
CA ASP A 430 -26.14 -9.85 0.95
C ASP A 430 -27.17 -8.72 0.79
N LEU A 431 -27.58 -8.40 -0.45
CA LEU A 431 -28.75 -7.57 -0.71
C LEU A 431 -30.03 -8.18 -0.10
N GLN A 432 -30.18 -9.50 -0.19
CA GLN A 432 -31.31 -10.21 0.42
C GLN A 432 -31.31 -10.19 1.96
N LYS A 433 -30.16 -9.95 2.59
CA LYS A 433 -30.02 -9.90 4.07
C LYS A 433 -30.25 -8.50 4.66
N GLY A 434 -30.53 -7.49 3.84
CA GLY A 434 -30.81 -6.12 4.31
C GLY A 434 -29.62 -5.39 4.94
N SER A 435 -28.42 -5.98 4.93
CA SER A 435 -27.19 -5.41 5.51
C SER A 435 -26.44 -4.46 4.55
N PHE A 436 -27.04 -4.14 3.40
CA PHE A 436 -26.34 -3.55 2.25
C PHE A 436 -27.21 -2.48 1.55
N ARG A 437 -26.66 -1.28 1.34
CA ARG A 437 -27.32 -0.20 0.56
C ARG A 437 -26.71 -0.11 -0.83
N LEU A 438 -27.54 -0.22 -1.88
CA LEU A 438 -27.13 -0.14 -3.30
C LEU A 438 -26.28 1.09 -3.65
N ALA A 439 -26.46 2.20 -2.92
CA ALA A 439 -25.77 3.47 -3.14
C ALA A 439 -24.23 3.39 -3.00
N VAL A 440 -23.71 2.45 -2.18
CA VAL A 440 -22.26 2.23 -2.02
C VAL A 440 -21.67 1.54 -3.26
N PHE A 441 -22.50 0.84 -4.03
CA PHE A 441 -22.08 0.05 -5.18
C PHE A 441 -22.04 0.86 -6.48
N TYR A 442 -22.78 1.98 -6.58
CA TYR A 442 -22.83 2.79 -7.81
C TYR A 442 -21.46 3.32 -8.29
N PRO A 443 -20.53 3.76 -7.42
CA PRO A 443 -19.18 4.17 -7.82
C PRO A 443 -18.26 2.97 -8.10
N LEU A 444 -18.47 1.86 -7.39
CA LEU A 444 -17.78 0.60 -7.69
C LEU A 444 -18.19 0.11 -9.08
N ILE A 445 -19.48 0.20 -9.42
CA ILE A 445 -20.03 -0.02 -10.75
C ILE A 445 -19.52 1.01 -11.73
N ARG A 446 -19.40 2.31 -11.40
CA ARG A 446 -18.94 3.33 -12.37
C ARG A 446 -17.45 3.22 -12.70
N ASP A 447 -16.62 2.85 -11.73
CA ASP A 447 -15.23 2.48 -11.98
C ASP A 447 -15.12 1.08 -12.60
N VAL A 448 -16.09 0.18 -12.34
CA VAL A 448 -16.28 -1.07 -13.10
C VAL A 448 -16.91 -0.79 -14.47
N ASP A 449 -17.57 0.33 -14.77
CA ASP A 449 -18.34 0.57 -16.01
C ASP A 449 -17.37 0.84 -17.15
N ILE A 450 -16.22 1.45 -16.86
CA ILE A 450 -15.11 1.53 -17.81
C ILE A 450 -14.65 0.12 -18.19
N TRP A 451 -14.66 -0.83 -17.24
CA TRP A 451 -14.21 -2.21 -17.42
C TRP A 451 -15.30 -3.15 -17.97
N PHE A 452 -16.55 -2.97 -17.57
CA PHE A 452 -17.73 -3.71 -17.99
C PHE A 452 -18.07 -3.33 -19.42
N ASN A 453 -17.94 -2.06 -19.81
CA ASN A 453 -18.08 -1.63 -21.20
C ASN A 453 -16.88 -2.05 -22.08
N PHE A 454 -15.65 -2.04 -21.56
CA PHE A 454 -14.50 -2.60 -22.28
C PHE A 454 -14.68 -4.11 -22.54
N TYR A 455 -15.22 -4.84 -21.57
CA TYR A 455 -15.43 -6.29 -21.66
C TYR A 455 -16.68 -6.68 -22.47
N LEU A 456 -17.80 -5.95 -22.35
CA LEU A 456 -18.98 -6.12 -23.20
C LEU A 456 -18.66 -5.86 -24.68
N ARG A 457 -17.79 -4.89 -24.99
CA ARG A 457 -17.29 -4.67 -26.37
C ARG A 457 -16.42 -5.82 -26.89
N LYS A 458 -15.75 -6.56 -26.00
CA LYS A 458 -14.97 -7.76 -26.36
C LYS A 458 -15.85 -9.01 -26.49
N ILE A 459 -16.89 -9.14 -25.67
CA ILE A 459 -17.87 -10.23 -25.74
C ILE A 459 -18.80 -10.07 -26.94
N GLN A 460 -19.24 -8.86 -27.30
CA GLN A 460 -20.06 -8.63 -28.50
C GLN A 460 -19.29 -8.83 -29.83
N LYS A 461 -17.96 -9.00 -29.77
CA LYS A 461 -17.09 -9.30 -30.93
C LYS A 461 -16.76 -10.79 -31.10
N LYS A 462 -17.16 -11.64 -30.13
CA LYS A 462 -17.13 -13.10 -30.23
C LYS A 462 -18.56 -13.60 -30.36
#